data_AF-A0A2J8T1K2-F1
#
_entry.id   AF-A0A2J8T1K2-F1
#
_cell.length_a   1.000
_cell.length_b   1.000
_cell.length_c   1.000
_cell.angle_alpha   90.00
_cell.angle_beta   90.00
_cell.angle_gamma   90.00
#
_symmetry.space_group_name_H-M   'P 1'
#
loop_
_entity.id
_entity.type
_entity.pdbx_description
1 polymer ?
#
loop_
_entity_poly.entity_id
_entity_poly.type
_entity_poly.pdbx_seq_one_letter_code
_entity_poly.pdbx_strand_id
1 'polypeptide(L)'
;MHDKGITTAAVCVYPARVCDAVKALKAAGCNIPVASVATGFPAGQTHLKTRLEEIRLAVEDGATEIDVVINRSLVLTGQWGALYDEIRQFRKACGEAHLKTILATGELGSLTNVYKASMIAMMAGSDFIKTSTGKETVNATFPVAIVMLRAIRDFFWKTGNKV
;
A
#
# COMPACT_ATOMS: atom_id res chain seq x y z
N MET A 1 -24.07 27.30 -2.28
CA MET A 1 -23.90 25.94 -1.71
C MET A 1 -23.10 26.10 -0.44
N HIS A 2 -23.65 25.72 0.71
CA HIS A 2 -22.89 25.77 1.97
C HIS A 2 -21.73 24.79 1.87
N ASP A 3 -20.51 25.28 2.11
CA ASP A 3 -19.32 24.44 2.24
C ASP A 3 -19.56 23.46 3.40
N LYS A 4 -19.69 22.17 3.08
CA LYS A 4 -19.95 21.12 4.07
C LYS A 4 -18.69 20.73 4.84
N GLY A 5 -17.54 21.38 4.59
CA GLY A 5 -16.26 21.01 5.20
C GLY A 5 -15.78 19.63 4.77
N ILE A 6 -16.26 19.13 3.63
CA ILE A 6 -15.88 17.81 3.09
C ILE A 6 -14.54 18.00 2.37
N THR A 7 -13.51 17.33 2.86
CA THR A 7 -12.17 17.31 2.27
C THR A 7 -11.76 15.90 1.89
N THR A 8 -10.75 15.77 1.03
CA THR A 8 -10.15 14.46 0.72
C THR A 8 -9.30 13.98 1.90
N ALA A 9 -9.21 12.67 2.07
CA ALA A 9 -8.45 12.07 3.17
C ALA A 9 -6.92 12.22 2.99
N ALA A 10 -6.44 12.17 1.75
CA ALA A 10 -5.03 12.32 1.39
C ALA A 10 -4.90 12.69 -0.11
N VAL A 11 -3.69 13.08 -0.54
CA VAL A 11 -3.27 13.09 -1.95
C VAL A 11 -2.18 12.05 -2.15
N CYS A 12 -2.15 11.34 -3.29
CA CYS A 12 -1.16 10.30 -3.56
C CYS A 12 -0.33 10.65 -4.80
N VAL A 13 0.99 10.71 -4.67
CA VAL A 13 1.93 11.14 -5.73
C VAL A 13 3.11 10.16 -5.88
N TYR A 14 3.86 10.30 -6.97
CA TYR A 14 5.15 9.61 -7.11
C TYR A 14 6.19 10.12 -6.09
N PRO A 15 7.21 9.32 -5.70
CA PRO A 15 8.21 9.71 -4.71
C PRO A 15 8.87 11.05 -5.03
N ALA A 16 9.28 11.24 -6.28
CA ALA A 16 9.91 12.47 -6.76
C ALA A 16 9.03 13.75 -6.66
N ARG A 17 7.76 13.62 -6.29
CA ARG A 17 6.80 14.73 -6.15
C ARG A 17 6.31 14.93 -4.72
N VAL A 18 6.79 14.16 -3.75
CA VAL A 18 6.36 14.28 -2.35
C VAL A 18 6.70 15.66 -1.81
N CYS A 19 7.97 16.09 -1.95
CA CYS A 19 8.41 17.41 -1.48
C CYS A 19 7.62 18.56 -2.14
N ASP A 20 7.34 18.45 -3.44
CA ASP A 20 6.51 19.42 -4.17
C ASP A 20 5.09 19.49 -3.59
N ALA A 21 4.46 18.34 -3.36
CA ALA A 21 3.10 18.24 -2.84
C ALA A 21 2.98 18.77 -1.40
N VAL A 22 3.93 18.40 -0.52
CA VAL A 22 3.98 18.87 0.88
C VAL A 22 4.12 20.40 0.92
N LYS A 23 5.02 20.97 0.12
CA LYS A 23 5.20 22.43 0.04
C LYS A 23 3.95 23.14 -0.47
N ALA A 24 3.33 22.60 -1.53
CA ALA A 24 2.13 23.18 -2.12
C ALA A 24 0.94 23.18 -1.14
N LEU A 25 0.70 22.06 -0.45
CA LEU A 25 -0.38 21.96 0.54
C LEU A 25 -0.15 22.89 1.73
N LYS A 26 1.08 22.96 2.24
CA LYS A 26 1.45 23.89 3.31
C LYS A 26 1.25 25.35 2.91
N ALA A 27 1.67 25.73 1.69
CA ALA A 27 1.47 27.08 1.16
C ALA A 27 -0.01 27.43 0.99
N ALA A 28 -0.85 26.45 0.69
CA ALA A 28 -2.30 26.60 0.62
C ALA A 28 -3.00 26.60 2.00
N GLY A 29 -2.27 26.41 3.11
CA GLY A 29 -2.85 26.28 4.45
C GLY A 29 -3.66 24.99 4.65
N CYS A 30 -3.42 23.97 3.82
CA CYS A 30 -4.12 22.69 3.85
C CYS A 30 -3.32 21.65 4.65
N ASN A 31 -3.98 20.99 5.60
CA ASN A 31 -3.38 19.93 6.42
C ASN A 31 -3.71 18.51 5.89
N ILE A 32 -3.87 18.37 4.56
CA ILE A 32 -4.17 17.07 3.94
C ILE A 32 -2.90 16.21 3.93
N PRO A 33 -2.94 14.96 4.41
CA PRO A 33 -1.82 14.01 4.32
C PRO A 33 -1.32 13.78 2.89
N VAL A 34 -0.01 13.59 2.75
CA VAL A 34 0.62 13.19 1.49
C VAL A 34 0.98 11.71 1.56
N ALA A 35 0.39 10.93 0.67
CA ALA A 35 0.76 9.55 0.39
C ALA A 35 1.73 9.48 -0.79
N SER A 36 2.63 8.50 -0.79
CA SER A 36 3.48 8.21 -1.93
C SER A 36 3.41 6.75 -2.36
N VAL A 37 3.32 6.51 -3.67
CA VAL A 37 3.56 5.16 -4.19
C VAL A 37 5.05 4.84 -4.16
N ALA A 38 5.43 3.62 -3.80
CA ALA A 38 6.84 3.23 -3.71
C ALA A 38 7.08 1.81 -4.23
N THR A 39 8.30 1.33 -4.03
CA THR A 39 8.76 -0.03 -4.28
C THR A 39 8.66 -0.45 -5.74
N GLY A 40 9.17 0.39 -6.65
CA GLY A 40 9.20 0.14 -8.09
C GLY A 40 7.82 0.22 -8.73
N PHE A 41 6.93 1.05 -8.18
CA PHE A 41 5.59 1.25 -8.72
C PHE A 41 5.64 1.62 -10.22
N PRO A 42 4.78 1.02 -11.06
CA PRO A 42 3.73 0.04 -10.72
C PRO A 42 4.19 -1.44 -10.78
N ALA A 43 5.39 -1.72 -11.30
CA ALA A 43 5.83 -3.07 -11.63
C ALA A 43 6.29 -3.88 -10.42
N GLY A 44 6.92 -3.26 -9.43
CA GLY A 44 7.46 -3.95 -8.26
C GLY A 44 8.67 -4.85 -8.56
N GLN A 45 9.32 -4.67 -9.71
CA GLN A 45 10.38 -5.56 -10.22
C GLN A 45 11.81 -5.02 -10.06
N THR A 46 12.01 -3.94 -9.31
CA THR A 46 13.36 -3.44 -8.98
C THR A 46 13.94 -4.20 -7.78
N HIS A 47 15.27 -4.16 -7.62
CA HIS A 47 15.95 -4.81 -6.50
C HIS A 47 15.38 -4.35 -5.15
N LEU A 48 15.29 -5.28 -4.19
CA LEU A 48 14.76 -4.99 -2.85
C LEU A 48 15.45 -3.80 -2.19
N LYS A 49 16.78 -3.67 -2.33
CA LYS A 49 17.55 -2.54 -1.80
C LYS A 49 17.03 -1.20 -2.34
N THR A 50 16.79 -1.11 -3.65
CA THR A 50 16.24 0.09 -4.30
C THR A 50 14.82 0.37 -3.81
N ARG A 51 13.98 -0.65 -3.72
CA ARG A 51 12.59 -0.52 -3.24
C ARG A 51 12.52 -0.03 -1.79
N LEU A 52 13.40 -0.52 -0.92
CA LEU A 52 13.50 -0.04 0.45
C LEU A 52 13.98 1.41 0.52
N GLU A 53 14.88 1.81 -0.37
CA GLU A 53 15.39 3.18 -0.41
C GLU A 53 14.34 4.16 -0.92
N GLU A 54 13.54 3.78 -1.92
CA GLU A 54 12.40 4.58 -2.37
C GLU A 54 11.42 4.90 -1.22
N ILE A 55 11.16 3.93 -0.33
CA ILE A 55 10.33 4.15 0.86
C ILE A 55 10.98 5.21 1.77
N ARG A 56 12.27 5.04 2.09
CA ARG A 56 12.97 5.95 3.01
C ARG A 56 12.98 7.38 2.49
N LEU A 57 13.31 7.56 1.20
CA LEU A 57 13.32 8.86 0.55
C LEU A 57 11.93 9.50 0.54
N ALA A 58 10.88 8.73 0.24
CA ALA A 58 9.52 9.27 0.27
C ALA A 58 9.09 9.73 1.68
N VAL A 59 9.48 8.98 2.73
CA VAL A 59 9.23 9.39 4.12
C VAL A 59 10.06 10.63 4.49
N GLU A 60 11.34 10.68 4.10
CA GLU A 60 12.22 11.83 4.32
C GLU A 60 11.68 13.10 3.63
N ASP A 61 11.11 12.96 2.43
CA ASP A 61 10.47 14.05 1.68
C ASP A 61 9.13 14.51 2.31
N GLY A 62 8.63 13.80 3.33
CA GLY A 62 7.47 14.19 4.13
C GLY A 62 6.18 13.41 3.85
N ALA A 63 6.24 12.28 3.15
CA ALA A 63 5.07 11.42 3.01
C ALA A 63 4.71 10.76 4.35
N THR A 64 3.46 10.91 4.77
CA THR A 64 2.92 10.29 6.00
C THR A 64 2.27 8.94 5.73
N GLU A 65 2.09 8.58 4.47
CA GLU A 65 1.55 7.28 4.06
C GLU A 65 2.34 6.75 2.86
N ILE A 66 2.63 5.45 2.84
CA ILE A 66 3.40 4.81 1.77
C ILE A 66 2.60 3.65 1.18
N ASP A 67 2.34 3.73 -0.12
CA ASP A 67 1.63 2.74 -0.91
C ASP A 67 2.65 1.84 -1.65
N VAL A 68 3.01 0.70 -1.06
CA VAL A 68 3.99 -0.24 -1.62
C VAL A 68 3.34 -1.27 -2.53
N VAL A 69 4.01 -1.64 -3.63
CA VAL A 69 3.60 -2.73 -4.52
C VAL A 69 4.38 -4.00 -4.20
N ILE A 70 3.67 -5.11 -3.98
CA ILE A 70 4.30 -6.41 -3.72
C ILE A 70 5.00 -6.98 -4.96
N ASN A 71 5.98 -7.86 -4.75
CA ASN A 71 6.46 -8.75 -5.80
C ASN A 71 5.42 -9.85 -6.11
N ARG A 72 4.61 -9.62 -7.16
CA ARG A 72 3.54 -10.53 -7.63
C ARG A 72 4.03 -11.95 -7.89
N SER A 73 5.27 -12.12 -8.36
CA SER A 73 5.85 -13.43 -8.64
C SER A 73 5.92 -14.32 -7.39
N LEU A 74 6.12 -13.73 -6.21
CA LEU A 74 6.12 -14.49 -4.95
C LEU A 74 4.74 -15.07 -4.64
N VAL A 75 3.68 -14.32 -4.93
CA VAL A 75 2.29 -14.81 -4.77
C VAL A 75 2.00 -15.91 -5.78
N LEU A 76 2.34 -15.69 -7.06
CA LEU A 76 2.06 -16.63 -8.14
C LEU A 76 2.81 -17.96 -7.99
N THR A 77 3.98 -17.93 -7.34
CA THR A 77 4.81 -19.12 -7.06
C THR A 77 4.62 -19.67 -5.65
N GLY A 78 3.70 -19.10 -4.85
CA GLY A 78 3.40 -19.58 -3.50
C GLY A 78 4.51 -19.36 -2.46
N GLN A 79 5.43 -18.42 -2.71
CA GLN A 79 6.53 -18.06 -1.82
C GLN A 79 6.07 -17.08 -0.71
N TRP A 80 5.16 -17.55 0.15
CA TRP A 80 4.50 -16.71 1.16
C TRP A 80 5.45 -16.19 2.24
N GLY A 81 6.45 -16.98 2.65
CA GLY A 81 7.47 -16.55 3.63
C GLY A 81 8.31 -15.39 3.10
N ALA A 82 8.77 -15.49 1.85
CA ALA A 82 9.51 -14.41 1.20
C ALA A 82 8.65 -13.13 1.06
N LEU A 83 7.36 -13.27 0.74
CA LEU A 83 6.44 -12.14 0.68
C LEU A 83 6.26 -11.48 2.07
N TYR A 84 6.12 -12.29 3.12
CA TYR A 84 6.02 -11.81 4.50
C TYR A 84 7.28 -11.01 4.89
N ASP A 85 8.46 -11.58 4.66
CA ASP A 85 9.74 -10.95 5.00
C ASP A 85 9.98 -9.67 4.20
N GLU A 86 9.57 -9.64 2.93
CA GLU A 86 9.63 -8.44 2.09
C GLU A 86 8.75 -7.31 2.66
N ILE A 87 7.48 -7.60 2.98
CA ILE A 87 6.56 -6.60 3.52
C ILE A 87 6.98 -6.15 4.92
N ARG A 88 7.52 -7.03 5.76
CA ARG A 88 8.09 -6.64 7.06
C ARG A 88 9.23 -5.63 6.92
N GLN A 89 10.08 -5.81 5.91
CA GLN A 89 11.15 -4.86 5.61
C GLN A 89 10.59 -3.51 5.12
N PHE A 90 9.51 -3.53 4.32
CA PHE A 90 8.81 -2.29 3.94
C PHE A 90 8.22 -1.58 5.16
N ARG A 91 7.54 -2.30 6.07
CA ARG A 91 7.02 -1.75 7.33
C ARG A 91 8.12 -1.12 8.17
N LYS A 92 9.27 -1.79 8.29
CA LYS A 92 10.43 -1.22 8.99
C LYS A 92 10.96 0.04 8.32
N ALA A 93 11.02 0.08 6.99
CA ALA A 93 11.49 1.24 6.23
C ALA A 93 10.54 2.44 6.31
N CYS A 94 9.24 2.21 6.50
CA CYS A 94 8.24 3.28 6.63
C CYS A 94 8.33 4.05 7.97
N GLY A 95 9.00 3.50 9.00
CA GLY A 95 9.05 4.15 10.32
C GLY A 95 7.64 4.32 10.91
N GLU A 96 7.22 5.55 11.14
CA GLU A 96 5.87 5.91 11.62
C GLU A 96 4.84 6.11 10.48
N ALA A 97 5.27 6.19 9.22
CA ALA A 97 4.36 6.43 8.11
C ALA A 97 3.38 5.26 7.93
N HIS A 98 2.12 5.54 7.60
CA HIS A 98 1.10 4.51 7.44
C HIS A 98 1.35 3.65 6.19
N LEU A 99 1.52 2.33 6.35
CA LEU A 99 1.87 1.43 5.26
C LEU A 99 0.61 0.86 4.60
N LYS A 100 0.43 1.17 3.32
CA LYS A 100 -0.59 0.55 2.47
C LYS A 100 0.06 -0.42 1.50
N THR A 101 -0.35 -1.67 1.49
CA THR A 101 0.22 -2.69 0.59
C THR A 101 -0.73 -2.97 -0.56
N ILE A 102 -0.31 -2.56 -1.76
CA ILE A 102 -0.96 -2.85 -3.03
C ILE A 102 -0.67 -4.29 -3.43
N LEU A 103 -1.72 -5.10 -3.51
CA LEU A 103 -1.63 -6.52 -3.86
C LEU A 103 -1.63 -6.77 -5.36
N ALA A 104 -2.04 -5.79 -6.17
CA ALA A 104 -2.23 -5.93 -7.62
C ALA A 104 -3.14 -7.13 -7.98
N THR A 105 -4.30 -7.18 -7.34
CA THR A 105 -5.22 -8.33 -7.33
C THR A 105 -5.67 -8.81 -8.70
N GLY A 106 -5.69 -7.95 -9.72
CA GLY A 106 -6.03 -8.33 -11.10
C GLY A 106 -5.03 -9.28 -11.75
N GLU A 107 -3.81 -9.37 -11.19
CA GLU A 107 -2.72 -10.19 -11.73
C GLU A 107 -2.34 -11.36 -10.81
N LEU A 108 -3.09 -11.60 -9.73
CA LEU A 108 -2.82 -12.68 -8.78
C LEU A 108 -3.44 -14.02 -9.18
N GLY A 109 -4.15 -14.08 -10.31
CA GLY A 109 -4.68 -15.29 -10.93
C GLY A 109 -5.88 -15.94 -10.24
N SER A 110 -6.00 -15.87 -8.91
CA SER A 110 -7.13 -16.45 -8.19
C SER A 110 -7.53 -15.67 -6.93
N LEU A 111 -8.79 -15.79 -6.53
CA LEU A 111 -9.29 -15.23 -5.26
C LEU A 111 -8.62 -15.87 -4.04
N THR A 112 -8.19 -17.12 -4.13
CA THR A 112 -7.39 -17.78 -3.09
C THR A 112 -6.05 -17.07 -2.88
N ASN A 113 -5.38 -16.68 -3.95
CA ASN A 113 -4.14 -15.90 -3.87
C ASN A 113 -4.37 -14.51 -3.29
N VAL A 114 -5.46 -13.84 -3.69
CA VAL A 114 -5.88 -12.55 -3.11
C VAL A 114 -6.07 -12.67 -1.59
N TYR A 115 -6.79 -13.69 -1.12
CA TYR A 115 -7.01 -13.92 0.31
C TYR A 115 -5.69 -14.14 1.05
N LYS A 116 -4.83 -15.05 0.55
CA LYS A 116 -3.54 -15.36 1.17
C LYS A 116 -2.60 -14.15 1.20
N ALA A 117 -2.50 -13.41 0.09
CA ALA A 117 -1.69 -12.21 0.02
C ALA A 117 -2.19 -11.11 0.99
N SER A 118 -3.52 -10.97 1.13
CA SER A 118 -4.13 -10.07 2.12
C SER A 118 -3.72 -10.44 3.55
N MET A 119 -3.85 -11.71 3.92
CA MET A 119 -3.45 -12.20 5.24
C MET A 119 -1.95 -11.98 5.50
N ILE A 120 -1.09 -12.30 4.52
CA ILE A 120 0.36 -12.13 4.65
C ILE A 120 0.74 -10.67 4.83
N ALA A 121 0.13 -9.76 4.07
CA ALA A 121 0.38 -8.32 4.20
C ALA A 121 0.02 -7.81 5.61
N MET A 122 -1.18 -8.13 6.10
CA MET A 122 -1.61 -7.74 7.45
C MET A 122 -0.71 -8.35 8.55
N MET A 123 -0.37 -9.64 8.45
CA MET A 123 0.53 -10.28 9.41
C MET A 123 1.94 -9.67 9.39
N ALA A 124 2.39 -9.18 8.24
CA ALA A 124 3.70 -8.53 8.09
C ALA A 124 3.72 -7.10 8.65
N GLY A 125 2.54 -6.51 8.88
CA GLY A 125 2.36 -5.20 9.50
C GLY A 125 1.87 -4.10 8.56
N SER A 126 1.20 -4.45 7.45
CA SER A 126 0.47 -3.45 6.66
C SER A 126 -0.68 -2.87 7.46
N ASP A 127 -0.79 -1.53 7.47
CA ASP A 127 -1.90 -0.81 8.10
C ASP A 127 -3.11 -0.67 7.16
N PHE A 128 -2.91 -0.90 5.86
CA PHE A 128 -3.98 -0.98 4.88
C PHE A 128 -3.62 -2.00 3.79
N ILE A 129 -4.60 -2.76 3.32
CA ILE A 129 -4.45 -3.59 2.12
C ILE A 129 -5.20 -2.95 0.95
N LYS A 130 -4.48 -2.74 -0.15
CA LYS A 130 -4.98 -2.03 -1.34
C LYS A 130 -5.08 -2.98 -2.51
N THR A 131 -6.18 -2.90 -3.26
CA THR A 131 -6.46 -3.84 -4.34
C THR A 131 -5.41 -3.78 -5.44
N SER A 132 -5.16 -2.60 -6.02
CA SER A 132 -4.50 -2.48 -7.33
C SER A 132 -3.68 -1.21 -7.43
N THR A 133 -2.79 -1.15 -8.43
CA THR A 133 -1.98 0.05 -8.69
C THR A 133 -2.76 1.09 -9.49
N GLY A 134 -3.85 0.69 -10.15
CA GLY A 134 -4.55 1.55 -11.11
C GLY A 134 -3.89 1.56 -12.49
N LYS A 135 -2.88 0.71 -12.71
CA LYS A 135 -2.12 0.60 -13.97
C LYS A 135 -2.33 -0.74 -14.68
N GLU A 136 -2.93 -1.72 -13.99
CA GLU A 136 -3.33 -2.99 -14.60
C GLU A 136 -4.61 -2.84 -15.43
N THR A 137 -4.87 -3.80 -16.32
CA THR A 137 -6.14 -3.89 -17.08
C THR A 137 -7.33 -4.12 -16.15
N VAL A 138 -7.16 -4.99 -15.15
CA VAL A 138 -8.20 -5.29 -14.14
C VAL A 138 -7.72 -4.77 -12.79
N ASN A 139 -8.53 -3.88 -12.19
CA ASN A 139 -8.22 -3.25 -10.91
C ASN A 139 -9.18 -3.77 -9.82
N ALA A 140 -9.77 -2.86 -9.04
CA ALA A 140 -10.75 -3.20 -8.02
C ALA A 140 -12.01 -3.81 -8.66
N THR A 141 -12.46 -4.95 -8.13
CA THR A 141 -13.71 -5.59 -8.51
C THR A 141 -14.46 -6.01 -7.24
N PHE A 142 -15.80 -6.10 -7.32
CA PHE A 142 -16.60 -6.53 -6.16
C PHE A 142 -16.18 -7.89 -5.58
N PRO A 143 -15.90 -8.94 -6.39
CA PRO A 143 -15.45 -10.22 -5.84
C PRO A 143 -14.13 -10.12 -5.07
N VAL A 144 -13.16 -9.35 -5.58
CA VAL A 144 -11.89 -9.09 -4.90
C VAL A 144 -12.13 -8.35 -3.59
N ALA A 145 -12.95 -7.30 -3.59
CA ALA A 145 -13.26 -6.52 -2.40
C ALA A 145 -13.88 -7.40 -1.30
N ILE A 146 -14.85 -8.26 -1.64
CA ILE A 146 -15.47 -9.19 -0.68
C ILE A 146 -14.43 -10.13 -0.06
N VAL A 147 -13.50 -10.65 -0.87
CA VAL A 147 -12.45 -11.56 -0.40
C VAL A 147 -11.48 -10.85 0.55
N MET A 148 -11.05 -9.64 0.21
CA MET A 148 -10.17 -8.83 1.06
C MET A 148 -10.88 -8.45 2.37
N LEU A 149 -12.15 -8.05 2.34
CA LEU A 149 -12.95 -7.75 3.53
C LEU A 149 -13.10 -8.99 4.44
N ARG A 150 -13.27 -10.18 3.86
CA ARG A 150 -13.28 -11.44 4.63
C ARG A 150 -11.93 -11.71 5.28
N ALA A 151 -10.82 -11.48 4.57
CA ALA A 151 -9.49 -11.61 5.14
C ALA A 151 -9.29 -10.64 6.33
N ILE A 152 -9.68 -9.36 6.20
CA ILE A 152 -9.59 -8.37 7.28
C ILE A 152 -10.40 -8.82 8.50
N ARG A 153 -11.65 -9.26 8.30
CA ARG A 153 -12.50 -9.79 9.37
C ARG A 153 -11.86 -10.99 10.07
N ASP A 154 -11.37 -11.97 9.30
CA ASP A 154 -10.79 -13.18 9.84
C ASP A 154 -9.47 -12.87 10.59
N PHE A 155 -8.68 -11.92 10.09
CA PHE A 155 -7.47 -11.42 10.76
C PHE A 155 -7.80 -10.74 12.08
N PHE A 156 -8.79 -9.84 12.10
CA PHE A 156 -9.26 -9.18 13.32
C PHE A 156 -9.75 -10.20 14.35
N TRP A 157 -10.55 -11.19 13.96
CA TRP A 157 -11.04 -12.22 14.89
C TRP A 157 -9.93 -13.11 15.45
N LYS A 158 -8.82 -13.30 14.73
CA LYS A 158 -7.68 -14.09 15.20
C LYS A 158 -6.70 -13.31 16.06
N THR A 159 -6.57 -12.00 15.83
CA THR A 159 -5.46 -11.21 16.40
C THR A 159 -5.91 -10.04 17.28
N GLY A 160 -7.16 -9.60 17.16
CA GLY A 160 -7.65 -8.36 17.76
C GLY A 160 -7.18 -7.08 17.07
N ASN A 161 -6.31 -7.18 16.05
CA ASN A 161 -5.73 -6.02 15.38
C ASN A 161 -6.66 -5.54 14.24
N LYS A 162 -6.86 -4.22 14.18
CA LYS A 162 -7.57 -3.56 13.09
C LYS A 162 -6.58 -3.15 12.01
N VAL A 163 -7.04 -3.26 10.76
CA VAL A 163 -6.38 -2.85 9.52
C VAL A 163 -7.42 -2.12 8.69
#